data_AF-A0A165HXB3-F1
#
_entry.id   AF-A0A165HXB3-F1
#
_cell.length_a   1.000
_cell.length_b   1.000
_cell.length_c   1.000
_cell.angle_alpha   90.00
_cell.angle_beta   90.00
_cell.angle_gamma   90.00
#
_symmetry.space_group_name_H-M   'P 1'
#
loop_
_entity.id
_entity.type
_entity.pdbx_description
1 polymer ?
#
loop_
_entity_poly.entity_id
_entity_poly.type
_entity_poly.pdbx_seq_one_letter_code
_entity_poly.pdbx_strand_id
1 'polypeptide(L)'
;MAPTPTSKRRSTAVIDPAEDNHRKQRARVDHDHDSFTHQSDGNNSGEDKANEQKSSIAAHVANMDEPTLEDPLNLRNSGLNAEFITRISGIREYKDINRGVYYVTHVPDDLKFGKEYLFDMSNFLVRPDNHAVVVWIVGRLVSALFQYEDGAWPEQAYITFTPLVKEDMRSATWLCNHYAMPQQDTELNPFGTLFAGKFLKRYGSEKPPVQFRSAYDATSCMKKKKEMKPYNPAKLKQDDIVLAELRVRKRHEAHTSDVEKASRPYKISFQLDALSVLFVAPERDEDTGVPISF
;
A
#
# COMPACT_ATOMS: atom_id res chain seq x y z
N MET A 1 23.69 15.16 57.17
CA MET A 1 23.47 13.75 56.77
C MET A 1 22.60 13.77 55.52
N ALA A 2 23.18 13.44 54.36
CA ALA A 2 22.47 13.46 53.08
C ALA A 2 21.81 12.08 52.81
N PRO A 3 20.58 12.03 52.28
CA PRO A 3 19.89 10.76 52.02
C PRO A 3 20.47 10.04 50.81
N THR A 4 20.74 8.75 50.98
CA THR A 4 21.23 7.83 49.94
C THR A 4 20.17 7.57 48.87
N PRO A 5 20.54 7.51 47.57
CA PRO A 5 19.60 7.24 46.49
C PRO A 5 19.21 5.75 46.46
N THR A 6 17.91 5.47 46.51
CA THR A 6 17.35 4.14 46.38
C THR A 6 17.34 3.69 44.92
N SER A 7 18.14 2.66 44.62
CA SER A 7 18.17 1.99 43.32
C SER A 7 16.85 1.25 43.08
N LYS A 8 16.02 1.78 42.17
CA LYS A 8 14.85 1.07 41.65
C LYS A 8 15.32 -0.03 40.70
N ARG A 9 15.33 -1.28 41.18
CA ARG A 9 15.43 -2.48 40.33
C ARG A 9 14.26 -2.48 39.35
N ARG A 10 14.55 -2.39 38.04
CA ARG A 10 13.56 -2.69 36.99
C ARG A 10 13.08 -4.13 37.18
N SER A 11 11.79 -4.31 37.42
CA SER A 11 11.16 -5.62 37.40
C SER A 11 11.30 -6.21 36.00
N THR A 12 11.84 -7.43 35.94
CA THR A 12 11.78 -8.26 34.74
C THR A 12 10.31 -8.58 34.49
N ALA A 13 9.68 -7.89 33.54
CA ALA A 13 8.34 -8.22 33.10
C ALA A 13 8.33 -9.70 32.70
N VAL A 14 7.47 -10.48 33.36
CA VAL A 14 7.24 -11.90 33.04
C VAL A 14 6.54 -11.89 31.69
N ILE A 15 7.31 -12.08 30.62
CA ILE A 15 6.79 -12.23 29.27
C ILE A 15 5.99 -13.53 29.25
N ASP A 16 4.71 -13.43 28.91
CA ASP A 16 3.83 -14.58 28.74
C ASP A 16 4.47 -15.54 27.70
N PRO A 17 4.66 -16.83 28.02
CA PRO A 17 5.14 -17.84 27.07
C PRO A 17 4.34 -17.86 25.75
N ALA A 18 3.06 -17.48 25.77
CA ALA A 18 2.24 -17.33 24.58
C ALA A 18 2.69 -16.13 23.71
N GLU A 19 3.09 -15.02 24.32
CA GLU A 19 3.60 -13.83 23.63
C GLU A 19 4.97 -14.09 22.98
N ASP A 20 5.86 -14.85 23.64
CA ASP A 20 7.15 -15.23 23.06
C ASP A 20 6.98 -16.18 21.85
N ASN A 21 6.00 -17.09 21.90
CA ASN A 21 5.65 -17.92 20.75
C ASN A 21 5.02 -17.12 19.61
N HIS A 22 4.11 -16.18 19.90
CA HIS A 22 3.60 -15.21 18.91
C HIS A 22 4.74 -14.44 18.24
N ARG A 23 5.74 -13.99 19.02
CA ARG A 23 6.90 -13.25 18.53
C ARG A 23 7.81 -14.10 17.63
N LYS A 24 7.90 -15.41 17.89
CA LYS A 24 8.62 -16.39 17.08
C LYS A 24 7.88 -16.82 15.82
N GLN A 25 6.54 -16.76 15.79
CA GLN A 25 5.75 -17.13 14.61
C GLN A 25 5.55 -15.98 13.61
N ARG A 26 5.49 -14.73 14.08
CA ARG A 26 5.60 -13.52 13.22
C ARG A 26 6.89 -13.46 12.38
N ALA A 27 7.79 -14.42 12.57
CA ALA A 27 9.15 -14.45 12.09
C ALA A 27 9.42 -14.77 10.61
N ARG A 28 9.50 -16.02 10.15
CA ARG A 28 8.50 -17.04 9.80
C ARG A 28 7.48 -16.55 8.76
N VAL A 29 6.39 -15.88 9.12
CA VAL A 29 5.40 -15.44 8.11
C VAL A 29 5.99 -14.49 7.04
N ASP A 30 6.93 -13.63 7.44
CA ASP A 30 7.59 -12.70 6.51
C ASP A 30 8.61 -13.37 5.57
N HIS A 31 8.82 -14.69 5.66
CA HIS A 31 9.95 -15.36 5.01
C HIS A 31 9.62 -16.18 3.74
N ASP A 32 8.35 -16.50 3.46
CA ASP A 32 8.03 -17.57 2.49
C ASP A 32 7.45 -17.11 1.13
N HIS A 33 7.71 -15.87 0.70
CA HIS A 33 7.32 -15.43 -0.65
C HIS A 33 8.43 -15.11 -1.66
N ASP A 34 9.71 -15.29 -1.31
CA ASP A 34 10.83 -14.93 -2.20
C ASP A 34 11.91 -16.02 -2.39
N SER A 35 11.52 -17.30 -2.44
CA SER A 35 12.40 -18.38 -2.94
C SER A 35 11.95 -18.87 -4.33
N PHE A 36 11.98 -18.00 -5.33
CA PHE A 36 12.00 -18.44 -6.73
C PHE A 36 13.44 -18.72 -7.17
N THR A 37 13.90 -19.95 -6.95
CA THR A 37 15.04 -20.52 -7.66
C THR A 37 14.68 -20.67 -9.14
N HIS A 38 15.32 -19.89 -10.00
CA HIS A 38 15.27 -20.04 -11.46
C HIS A 38 15.98 -21.34 -11.86
N GLN A 39 15.21 -22.37 -12.25
CA GLN A 39 15.68 -23.39 -13.18
C GLN A 39 15.09 -23.09 -14.55
N SER A 40 15.99 -22.77 -15.48
CA SER A 40 15.71 -22.55 -16.90
C SER A 40 15.91 -23.87 -17.64
N ASP A 41 14.82 -24.48 -18.09
CA ASP A 41 14.73 -25.45 -19.18
C ASP A 41 13.26 -25.39 -19.64
N GLY A 42 12.84 -25.42 -20.90
CA GLY A 42 13.50 -25.57 -22.18
C GLY A 42 12.45 -25.32 -23.28
N ASN A 43 12.94 -25.31 -24.52
CA ASN A 43 12.25 -25.21 -25.81
C ASN A 43 10.76 -25.62 -25.85
N ASN A 44 9.94 -24.79 -26.49
CA ASN A 44 9.02 -25.31 -27.50
C ASN A 44 8.68 -24.28 -28.58
N SER A 45 9.13 -24.57 -29.80
CA SER A 45 8.74 -23.94 -31.05
C SER A 45 7.41 -24.51 -31.53
N GLY A 46 6.43 -23.65 -31.81
CA GLY A 46 5.16 -24.04 -32.41
C GLY A 46 4.59 -22.89 -33.24
N GLU A 47 4.57 -23.12 -34.54
CA GLU A 47 4.16 -22.22 -35.64
C GLU A 47 2.66 -21.85 -35.65
N ASP A 48 2.41 -20.70 -36.27
CA ASP A 48 1.31 -20.33 -37.16
C ASP A 48 -0.16 -20.57 -36.76
N LYS A 49 -0.90 -19.45 -36.67
CA LYS A 49 -1.88 -19.10 -37.71
C LYS A 49 -2.37 -17.65 -37.58
N ALA A 50 -2.16 -16.92 -38.67
CA ALA A 50 -2.73 -15.61 -38.94
C ALA A 50 -4.27 -15.67 -38.97
N ASN A 51 -4.91 -14.68 -38.34
CA ASN A 51 -6.27 -14.29 -38.70
C ASN A 51 -6.39 -12.77 -38.58
N GLU A 52 -6.30 -12.10 -39.73
CA GLU A 52 -6.56 -10.68 -39.88
C GLU A 52 -8.07 -10.43 -39.75
N GLN A 53 -8.49 -9.75 -38.68
CA GLN A 53 -9.74 -8.99 -38.64
C GLN A 53 -9.42 -7.53 -38.38
N LYS A 54 -9.19 -6.79 -39.48
CA LYS A 54 -9.20 -5.32 -39.50
C LYS A 54 -10.63 -4.85 -39.25
N SER A 55 -10.95 -4.57 -37.99
CA SER A 55 -12.15 -3.84 -37.60
C SER A 55 -11.84 -2.36 -37.51
N SER A 56 -12.58 -1.58 -38.28
CA SER A 56 -12.56 -0.14 -38.41
C SER A 56 -13.02 0.55 -37.12
N ILE A 57 -12.10 1.05 -36.30
CA ILE A 57 -12.38 1.92 -35.13
C ILE A 57 -11.54 3.21 -35.21
N ALA A 58 -11.51 3.86 -36.38
CA ALA A 58 -10.64 5.01 -36.60
C ALA A 58 -11.36 6.31 -37.01
N ALA A 59 -12.69 6.40 -36.87
CA ALA A 59 -13.46 7.56 -37.37
C ALA A 59 -14.22 8.38 -36.31
N HIS A 60 -14.01 8.16 -35.00
CA HIS A 60 -14.80 8.86 -33.96
C HIS A 60 -14.03 9.76 -32.98
N VAL A 61 -12.78 10.12 -33.27
CA VAL A 61 -11.91 10.89 -32.34
C VAL A 61 -11.77 12.38 -32.73
N ALA A 62 -12.68 12.93 -33.54
CA ALA A 62 -12.50 14.28 -34.09
C ALA A 62 -13.21 15.43 -33.33
N ASN A 63 -13.98 15.17 -32.27
CA ASN A 63 -14.65 16.23 -31.50
C ASN A 63 -14.51 15.96 -29.99
N MET A 64 -13.39 16.36 -29.39
CA MET A 64 -13.16 16.27 -27.93
C MET A 64 -13.16 17.63 -27.21
N ASP A 65 -13.61 18.71 -27.86
CA ASP A 65 -13.58 20.06 -27.28
C ASP A 65 -14.92 20.52 -26.64
N GLU A 66 -15.97 19.68 -26.65
CA GLU A 66 -17.18 19.99 -25.90
C GLU A 66 -17.11 19.40 -24.48
N PRO A 67 -17.20 20.22 -23.41
CA PRO A 67 -17.23 19.73 -22.03
C PRO A 67 -18.54 18.98 -21.79
N THR A 68 -18.56 17.70 -22.11
CA THR A 68 -19.61 16.78 -21.69
C THR A 68 -19.69 16.77 -20.17
N LEU A 69 -20.91 16.96 -19.65
CA LEU A 69 -21.31 17.09 -18.24
C LEU A 69 -20.97 15.87 -17.33
N GLU A 70 -20.20 14.92 -17.82
CA GLU A 70 -19.90 13.65 -17.15
C GLU A 70 -18.40 13.34 -17.20
N ASP A 71 -17.57 14.18 -16.56
CA ASP A 71 -16.31 13.68 -15.99
C ASP A 71 -16.57 13.32 -14.52
N PRO A 72 -17.00 12.09 -14.21
CA PRO A 72 -17.36 11.69 -12.85
C PRO A 72 -16.20 11.84 -11.86
N LEU A 73 -14.95 11.96 -12.34
CA LEU A 73 -13.75 12.02 -11.52
C LEU A 73 -13.17 13.44 -11.40
N ASN A 74 -13.66 14.40 -12.19
CA ASN A 74 -13.06 15.74 -12.37
C ASN A 74 -11.54 15.70 -12.68
N LEU A 75 -11.06 14.61 -13.28
CA LEU A 75 -9.63 14.44 -13.58
C LEU A 75 -9.21 15.17 -14.85
N ARG A 76 -10.14 15.58 -15.73
CA ARG A 76 -9.81 16.37 -16.93
C ARG A 76 -9.10 17.68 -16.61
N ASN A 77 -9.43 18.29 -15.46
CA ASN A 77 -8.78 19.53 -15.01
C ASN A 77 -7.35 19.32 -14.46
N SER A 78 -6.90 18.07 -14.32
CA SER A 78 -5.58 17.75 -13.77
C SER A 78 -4.45 17.73 -14.82
N GLY A 79 -4.77 17.97 -16.10
CA GLY A 79 -3.80 17.92 -17.20
C GLY A 79 -3.39 16.49 -17.61
N LEU A 80 -4.08 15.47 -17.10
CA LEU A 80 -3.86 14.08 -17.49
C LEU A 80 -4.53 13.78 -18.84
N ASN A 81 -3.88 12.96 -19.66
CA ASN A 81 -4.43 12.58 -20.97
C ASN A 81 -5.68 11.67 -20.82
N ALA A 82 -6.56 11.67 -21.82
CA ALA A 82 -7.83 10.95 -21.78
C ALA A 82 -7.65 9.41 -21.69
N GLU A 83 -6.60 8.87 -22.32
CA GLU A 83 -6.27 7.44 -22.26
C GLU A 83 -5.90 7.01 -20.83
N PHE A 84 -5.10 7.82 -20.15
CA PHE A 84 -4.71 7.60 -18.76
C PHE A 84 -5.92 7.66 -17.83
N ILE A 85 -6.80 8.65 -18.00
CA ILE A 85 -8.05 8.74 -17.24
C ILE A 85 -8.90 7.47 -17.44
N THR A 86 -9.06 7.03 -18.69
CA THR A 86 -9.78 5.78 -19.01
C THR A 86 -9.16 4.57 -18.31
N ARG A 87 -7.82 4.49 -18.30
CA ARG A 87 -7.09 3.42 -17.60
C ARG A 87 -7.30 3.47 -16.09
N ILE A 88 -7.28 4.65 -15.47
CA ILE A 88 -7.56 4.81 -14.04
C ILE A 88 -8.97 4.35 -13.73
N SER A 89 -9.97 4.77 -14.51
CA SER A 89 -11.36 4.31 -14.33
C SER A 89 -11.46 2.79 -14.37
N GLY A 90 -10.80 2.13 -15.33
CA GLY A 90 -10.75 0.66 -15.39
C GLY A 90 -10.10 0.00 -14.18
N ILE A 91 -9.07 0.62 -13.59
CA ILE A 91 -8.44 0.12 -12.34
C ILE A 91 -9.39 0.28 -11.15
N ARG A 92 -10.16 1.37 -11.07
CA ARG A 92 -11.10 1.63 -9.97
C ARG A 92 -12.23 0.59 -9.89
N GLU A 93 -12.66 0.08 -11.03
CA GLU A 93 -13.69 -0.97 -11.12
C GLU A 93 -13.17 -2.38 -10.77
N TYR A 94 -11.86 -2.54 -10.56
CA TYR A 94 -11.26 -3.85 -10.36
C TYR A 94 -11.65 -4.46 -8.99
N LYS A 95 -12.11 -5.71 -9.04
CA LYS A 95 -12.27 -6.58 -7.86
C LYS A 95 -12.10 -8.04 -8.24
N ASP A 96 -11.40 -8.78 -7.40
CA ASP A 96 -11.22 -10.23 -7.46
C ASP A 96 -11.52 -10.82 -6.09
N ILE A 97 -12.79 -11.19 -5.88
CA ILE A 97 -13.31 -11.74 -4.62
C ILE A 97 -12.59 -13.05 -4.27
N ASN A 98 -12.29 -13.87 -5.28
CA ASN A 98 -11.63 -15.17 -5.10
C ASN A 98 -10.18 -15.06 -4.66
N ARG A 99 -9.54 -13.89 -4.86
CA ARG A 99 -8.20 -13.58 -4.34
C ARG A 99 -8.20 -12.56 -3.20
N GLY A 100 -9.36 -12.01 -2.85
CA GLY A 100 -9.48 -10.97 -1.84
C GLY A 100 -8.81 -9.66 -2.25
N VAL A 101 -8.80 -9.35 -3.54
CA VAL A 101 -8.23 -8.11 -4.07
C VAL A 101 -9.38 -7.17 -4.42
N TYR A 102 -9.39 -5.98 -3.86
CA TYR A 102 -10.45 -5.01 -4.05
C TYR A 102 -9.86 -3.64 -4.31
N TYR A 103 -10.43 -2.89 -5.24
CA TYR A 103 -10.30 -1.43 -5.16
C TYR A 103 -10.99 -0.91 -3.89
N VAL A 104 -10.50 0.18 -3.30
CA VAL A 104 -10.94 0.64 -1.97
C VAL A 104 -12.45 0.93 -1.86
N THR A 105 -13.09 1.37 -2.94
CA THR A 105 -14.54 1.61 -3.01
C THR A 105 -15.38 0.32 -3.11
N HIS A 106 -14.73 -0.82 -3.29
CA HIS A 106 -15.35 -2.14 -3.46
C HIS A 106 -15.02 -3.12 -2.33
N VAL A 107 -14.38 -2.66 -1.25
CA VAL A 107 -14.08 -3.48 -0.08
C VAL A 107 -15.38 -3.84 0.64
N PRO A 108 -15.66 -5.15 0.90
CA PRO A 108 -16.84 -5.56 1.65
C PRO A 108 -16.85 -5.02 3.10
N ASP A 109 -18.04 -4.79 3.64
CA ASP A 109 -18.27 -4.26 4.98
C ASP A 109 -18.36 -5.35 6.07
N ASP A 110 -18.38 -6.63 5.67
CA ASP A 110 -18.53 -7.78 6.56
C ASP A 110 -17.21 -8.53 6.82
N LEU A 111 -16.07 -7.96 6.40
CA LEU A 111 -14.76 -8.56 6.65
C LEU A 111 -14.45 -8.60 8.14
N LYS A 112 -13.53 -9.49 8.53
CA LYS A 112 -13.13 -9.67 9.92
C LYS A 112 -11.63 -9.67 10.04
N PHE A 113 -11.14 -9.36 11.23
CA PHE A 113 -9.73 -9.59 11.52
C PHE A 113 -9.44 -11.08 11.60
N GLY A 114 -8.25 -11.44 11.13
CA GLY A 114 -7.83 -12.82 11.07
C GLY A 114 -7.68 -13.45 12.44
N LYS A 115 -7.42 -14.75 12.41
CA LYS A 115 -7.08 -15.56 13.56
C LYS A 115 -5.66 -16.05 13.40
N GLU A 116 -5.08 -16.43 14.53
CA GLU A 116 -3.84 -17.17 14.54
C GLU A 116 -4.11 -18.64 14.19
N TYR A 117 -3.49 -19.11 13.12
CA TYR A 117 -3.46 -20.52 12.74
C TYR A 117 -2.00 -20.92 12.47
N LEU A 118 -1.65 -21.25 11.23
CA LEU A 118 -0.26 -21.46 10.80
C LEU A 118 0.52 -20.14 10.74
N PHE A 119 -0.18 -19.04 10.47
CA PHE A 119 0.35 -17.69 10.37
C PHE A 119 -0.51 -16.74 11.21
N ASP A 120 0.13 -15.79 11.91
CA ASP A 120 -0.58 -14.78 12.71
C ASP A 120 -1.19 -13.70 11.78
N MET A 121 -2.47 -13.88 11.46
CA MET A 121 -3.28 -12.89 10.72
C MET A 121 -4.14 -12.04 11.65
N SER A 122 -3.93 -12.08 12.97
CA SER A 122 -4.80 -11.38 13.95
C SER A 122 -4.80 -9.86 13.80
N ASN A 123 -3.76 -9.33 13.15
CA ASN A 123 -3.61 -7.91 12.89
C ASN A 123 -4.12 -7.49 11.52
N PHE A 124 -4.52 -8.41 10.63
CA PHE A 124 -4.93 -8.07 9.27
C PHE A 124 -6.42 -8.31 9.08
N LEU A 125 -7.05 -7.46 8.27
CA LEU A 125 -8.38 -7.73 7.76
C LEU A 125 -8.28 -8.88 6.75
N VAL A 126 -9.12 -9.89 6.89
CA VAL A 126 -9.04 -11.14 6.12
C VAL A 126 -10.38 -11.51 5.50
N ARG A 127 -10.29 -12.37 4.51
CA ARG A 127 -11.39 -13.18 3.98
C ARG A 127 -11.83 -14.29 4.95
N PRO A 128 -12.95 -14.98 4.69
CA PRO A 128 -13.40 -16.12 5.48
C PRO A 128 -12.36 -17.26 5.64
N ASP A 129 -11.46 -17.42 4.66
CA ASP A 129 -10.40 -18.42 4.67
C ASP A 129 -9.09 -17.94 5.34
N ASN A 130 -9.16 -16.87 6.12
CA ASN A 130 -8.05 -16.29 6.89
C ASN A 130 -6.87 -15.75 6.07
N HIS A 131 -7.08 -15.42 4.79
CA HIS A 131 -6.09 -14.72 3.97
C HIS A 131 -6.33 -13.21 4.02
N ALA A 132 -5.26 -12.44 4.21
CA ALA A 132 -5.32 -10.98 4.23
C ALA A 132 -5.83 -10.43 2.90
N VAL A 133 -6.80 -9.51 2.97
CA VAL A 133 -7.28 -8.81 1.77
C VAL A 133 -6.24 -7.81 1.29
N VAL A 134 -6.20 -7.62 -0.02
CA VAL A 134 -5.37 -6.59 -0.68
C VAL A 134 -6.31 -5.49 -1.16
N VAL A 135 -6.01 -4.27 -0.74
CA VAL A 135 -6.73 -3.05 -1.13
C VAL A 135 -5.89 -2.26 -2.11
N TRP A 136 -6.47 -1.94 -3.25
CA TRP A 136 -5.89 -1.10 -4.27
C TRP A 136 -6.38 0.34 -4.12
N ILE A 137 -5.45 1.29 -4.18
CA ILE A 137 -5.75 2.73 -4.21
C ILE A 137 -4.84 3.40 -5.22
N VAL A 138 -5.41 4.14 -6.16
CA VAL A 138 -4.63 5.02 -7.04
C VAL A 138 -4.48 6.38 -6.37
N GLY A 139 -3.26 6.89 -6.30
CA GLY A 139 -3.02 8.22 -5.76
C GLY A 139 -1.74 8.87 -6.25
N ARG A 140 -1.67 10.16 -6.01
CA ARG A 140 -0.52 11.02 -6.29
C ARG A 140 0.39 11.04 -5.07
N LEU A 141 1.67 10.71 -5.27
CA LEU A 141 2.67 10.71 -4.21
C LEU A 141 2.89 12.12 -3.67
N VAL A 142 2.89 12.23 -2.35
CA VAL A 142 3.26 13.45 -1.61
C VAL A 142 4.69 13.30 -1.10
N SER A 143 5.02 12.15 -0.52
CA SER A 143 6.40 11.80 -0.15
C SER A 143 6.60 10.29 -0.21
N ALA A 144 7.85 9.87 -0.41
CA ALA A 144 8.27 8.48 -0.42
C ALA A 144 9.63 8.36 0.24
N LEU A 145 9.81 7.35 1.10
CA LEU A 145 11.11 6.99 1.65
C LEU A 145 11.33 5.50 1.44
N PHE A 146 12.22 5.19 0.50
CA PHE A 146 12.64 3.81 0.24
C PHE A 146 14.13 3.59 0.45
N GLN A 147 14.95 4.62 0.29
CA GLN A 147 16.40 4.58 0.48
C GLN A 147 16.84 5.95 1.00
N TYR A 148 17.76 5.98 1.97
CA TYR A 148 18.41 7.21 2.41
C TYR A 148 19.43 7.68 1.38
N GLU A 149 19.87 8.93 1.50
CA GLU A 149 20.84 9.55 0.58
C GLU A 149 22.21 8.85 0.59
N ASP A 150 22.60 8.25 1.72
CA ASP A 150 23.82 7.44 1.85
C ASP A 150 23.70 6.03 1.21
N GLY A 151 22.53 5.72 0.64
CA GLY A 151 22.23 4.43 0.04
C GLY A 151 21.71 3.38 1.03
N ALA A 152 21.60 3.68 2.33
CA ALA A 152 21.09 2.76 3.33
C ALA A 152 19.56 2.58 3.23
N TRP A 153 19.09 1.37 3.57
CA TRP A 153 17.66 1.05 3.60
C TRP A 153 17.04 1.46 4.94
N PRO A 154 15.90 2.16 4.96
CA PRO A 154 15.23 2.53 6.20
C PRO A 154 14.67 1.28 6.92
N GLU A 155 14.48 1.34 8.23
CA GLU A 155 13.79 0.26 8.95
C GLU A 155 12.35 0.07 8.48
N GLN A 156 11.71 1.17 8.06
CA GLN A 156 10.36 1.19 7.50
C GLN A 156 10.37 2.03 6.22
N ALA A 157 10.16 1.37 5.08
CA ALA A 157 9.82 2.08 3.85
C ALA A 157 8.39 2.60 3.94
N TYR A 158 8.14 3.78 3.39
CA TYR A 158 6.80 4.34 3.39
C TYR A 158 6.52 5.23 2.18
N ILE A 159 5.23 5.42 1.92
CA ILE A 159 4.72 6.48 1.08
C ILE A 159 3.63 7.26 1.83
N THR A 160 3.52 8.54 1.51
CA THR A 160 2.30 9.31 1.72
C THR A 160 1.76 9.73 0.36
N PHE A 161 0.45 9.63 0.18
CA PHE A 161 -0.17 9.93 -1.09
C PHE A 161 -1.59 10.42 -0.93
N THR A 162 -2.04 11.23 -1.88
CA THR A 162 -3.43 11.69 -1.96
C THR A 162 -4.14 10.86 -3.02
N PRO A 163 -5.21 10.11 -2.69
CA PRO A 163 -6.04 9.44 -3.68
C PRO A 163 -6.51 10.44 -4.75
N LEU A 164 -6.54 10.00 -6.01
CA LEU A 164 -6.88 10.91 -7.11
C LEU A 164 -8.31 11.45 -7.03
N VAL A 165 -9.22 10.70 -6.39
CA VAL A 165 -10.64 11.01 -6.29
C VAL A 165 -11.06 11.08 -4.82
N LYS A 166 -11.91 12.05 -4.48
CA LYS A 166 -12.39 12.25 -3.11
C LYS A 166 -13.15 11.03 -2.56
N GLU A 167 -13.84 10.29 -3.42
CA GLU A 167 -14.55 9.07 -3.06
C GLU A 167 -13.60 7.97 -2.56
N ASP A 168 -12.44 7.82 -3.19
CA ASP A 168 -11.42 6.85 -2.78
C ASP A 168 -10.87 7.22 -1.40
N MET A 169 -10.68 8.51 -1.15
CA MET A 169 -10.29 9.02 0.17
C MET A 169 -11.37 8.77 1.23
N ARG A 170 -12.64 9.04 0.91
CA ARG A 170 -13.77 8.78 1.81
C ARG A 170 -13.86 7.29 2.15
N SER A 171 -13.71 6.42 1.16
CA SER A 171 -13.75 4.97 1.34
C SER A 171 -12.58 4.46 2.18
N ALA A 172 -11.37 4.97 1.95
CA ALA A 172 -10.20 4.65 2.77
C ALA A 172 -10.37 5.12 4.23
N THR A 173 -10.92 6.32 4.43
CA THR A 173 -11.18 6.87 5.77
C THR A 173 -12.27 6.07 6.49
N TRP A 174 -13.35 5.73 5.77
CA TRP A 174 -14.41 4.87 6.28
C TRP A 174 -13.84 3.52 6.73
N LEU A 175 -12.99 2.90 5.91
CA LEU A 175 -12.35 1.62 6.25
C LEU A 175 -11.52 1.72 7.53
N CYS A 176 -10.78 2.82 7.70
CA CYS A 176 -10.00 3.05 8.91
C CYS A 176 -10.88 3.19 10.15
N ASN A 177 -11.98 3.92 10.03
CA ASN A 177 -12.90 4.23 11.13
C ASN A 177 -13.78 3.04 11.51
N HIS A 178 -14.33 2.35 10.51
CA HIS A 178 -15.27 1.24 10.67
C HIS A 178 -14.62 0.04 11.35
N TYR A 179 -13.37 -0.24 11.02
CA TYR A 179 -12.64 -1.38 11.59
C TYR A 179 -11.83 -1.04 12.84
N ALA A 180 -11.74 0.23 13.26
CA ALA A 180 -11.04 0.64 14.48
C ALA A 180 -11.76 0.18 15.77
N MET A 181 -11.05 0.18 16.89
CA MET A 181 -11.63 -0.08 18.21
C MET A 181 -11.13 0.97 19.22
N PRO A 182 -12.02 1.82 19.79
CA PRO A 182 -13.44 1.95 19.42
C PRO A 182 -13.61 2.43 17.97
N GLN A 183 -14.77 2.16 17.38
CA GLN A 183 -15.15 2.75 16.09
C GLN A 183 -15.17 4.28 16.21
N GLN A 184 -14.79 4.97 15.14
CA GLN A 184 -14.63 6.42 15.14
C GLN A 184 -15.62 7.04 14.15
N ASP A 185 -16.54 7.88 14.64
CA ASP A 185 -17.56 8.49 13.78
C ASP A 185 -17.07 9.76 13.06
N THR A 186 -15.90 10.26 13.41
CA THR A 186 -15.33 11.50 12.86
C THR A 186 -14.40 11.20 11.69
N GLU A 187 -14.48 11.99 10.61
CA GLU A 187 -13.47 11.96 9.54
C GLU A 187 -12.09 12.36 10.10
N LEU A 188 -11.24 11.37 10.34
CA LEU A 188 -9.94 11.56 11.02
C LEU A 188 -8.79 11.94 10.09
N ASN A 189 -9.09 12.31 8.84
CA ASN A 189 -8.07 12.65 7.85
C ASN A 189 -8.23 14.08 7.31
N PRO A 190 -7.92 15.11 8.12
CA PRO A 190 -8.07 16.51 7.72
C PRO A 190 -7.12 16.91 6.57
N PHE A 191 -6.03 16.17 6.37
CA PHE A 191 -5.00 16.50 5.38
C PHE A 191 -5.25 15.90 4.01
N GLY A 192 -6.24 15.00 3.85
CA GLY A 192 -6.49 14.35 2.57
C GLY A 192 -5.28 13.55 2.06
N THR A 193 -4.48 12.97 2.97
CA THR A 193 -3.36 12.09 2.63
C THR A 193 -3.46 10.74 3.34
N LEU A 194 -3.08 9.66 2.66
CA LEU A 194 -2.95 8.33 3.25
C LEU A 194 -1.48 8.04 3.50
N PHE A 195 -1.19 7.37 4.63
CA PHE A 195 0.12 6.84 4.94
C PHE A 195 0.10 5.31 4.77
N ALA A 196 1.08 4.78 4.05
CA ALA A 196 1.29 3.34 3.93
C ALA A 196 2.78 3.01 4.11
N GLY A 197 3.08 2.05 4.98
CA GLY A 197 4.46 1.67 5.25
C GLY A 197 4.67 0.16 5.39
N LYS A 198 5.90 -0.28 5.17
CA LYS A 198 6.34 -1.67 5.32
C LYS A 198 7.65 -1.69 6.10
N PHE A 199 7.69 -2.44 7.19
CA PHE A 199 8.95 -2.71 7.88
C PHE A 199 9.82 -3.57 6.97
N LEU A 200 11.02 -3.08 6.70
CA LEU A 200 12.06 -3.77 5.90
C LEU A 200 12.99 -4.61 6.77
N LYS A 201 12.79 -4.56 8.08
CA LYS A 201 13.51 -5.34 9.07
C LYS A 201 12.52 -5.95 10.03
N ARG A 202 12.76 -7.21 10.38
CA ARG A 202 11.97 -7.90 11.41
C ARG A 202 12.17 -7.20 12.76
N TYR A 203 11.08 -7.00 13.49
CA TYR A 203 11.12 -6.42 14.83
C TYR A 203 12.07 -7.19 15.77
N GLY A 204 13.03 -6.47 16.37
CA GLY A 204 14.03 -7.05 17.27
C GLY A 204 15.13 -7.86 16.58
N SER A 205 15.18 -7.90 15.25
CA SER A 205 16.33 -8.45 14.53
C SER A 205 17.53 -7.52 14.64
N GLU A 206 18.75 -8.06 14.63
CA GLU A 206 19.98 -7.25 14.48
C GLU A 206 20.37 -7.10 13.01
N LYS A 207 19.87 -7.98 12.12
CA LYS A 207 20.13 -7.91 10.68
C LYS A 207 19.74 -6.55 10.10
N PRO A 208 20.49 -6.01 9.13
CA PRO A 208 20.13 -4.74 8.49
C PRO A 208 18.79 -4.85 7.75
N PRO A 209 18.08 -3.72 7.53
CA PRO A 209 16.88 -3.69 6.70
C PRO A 209 17.17 -4.14 5.26
N VAL A 210 16.24 -4.90 4.67
CA VAL A 210 16.36 -5.37 3.28
C VAL A 210 15.74 -4.37 2.30
N GLN A 211 16.24 -4.36 1.07
CA GLN A 211 15.67 -3.51 0.02
C GLN A 211 14.18 -3.80 -0.22
N PHE A 212 13.38 -2.75 -0.39
CA PHE A 212 12.02 -2.88 -0.91
C PHE A 212 12.07 -3.21 -2.42
N ARG A 213 11.59 -4.39 -2.83
CA ARG A 213 11.66 -4.85 -4.23
C ARG A 213 10.32 -4.83 -4.97
N SER A 214 9.22 -4.66 -4.24
CA SER A 214 7.87 -4.75 -4.79
C SER A 214 7.39 -3.44 -5.44
N ALA A 215 8.22 -2.85 -6.30
CA ALA A 215 7.84 -1.71 -7.13
C ALA A 215 7.95 -2.09 -8.61
N TYR A 216 6.93 -1.76 -9.40
CA TYR A 216 6.79 -2.20 -10.78
C TYR A 216 6.50 -1.01 -11.69
N ASP A 217 7.02 -1.07 -12.91
CA ASP A 217 6.74 -0.10 -13.96
C ASP A 217 5.45 -0.51 -14.68
N ALA A 218 4.40 0.28 -14.49
CA ALA A 218 3.10 0.14 -15.13
C ALA A 218 2.74 1.40 -15.94
N THR A 219 3.74 2.16 -16.37
CA THR A 219 3.55 3.45 -17.06
C THR A 219 2.84 3.26 -18.40
N SER A 220 3.13 2.17 -19.11
CA SER A 220 2.44 1.82 -20.36
C SER A 220 1.18 0.99 -20.11
N CYS A 221 1.27 -0.10 -19.33
CA CYS A 221 0.15 -0.99 -19.07
C CYS A 221 0.34 -1.79 -17.77
N MET A 222 -0.77 -2.16 -17.13
CA MET A 222 -0.79 -3.10 -16.00
C MET A 222 -0.76 -4.53 -16.52
N LYS A 223 0.17 -5.34 -16.02
CA LYS A 223 0.27 -6.78 -16.31
C LYS A 223 0.33 -7.58 -15.01
N LYS A 224 0.39 -8.91 -15.12
CA LYS A 224 0.71 -9.75 -13.95
C LYS A 224 2.08 -9.34 -13.41
N LYS A 225 2.24 -9.28 -12.07
CA LYS A 225 3.48 -8.85 -11.41
C LYS A 225 4.75 -9.51 -11.95
N LYS A 226 4.69 -10.81 -12.24
CA LYS A 226 5.82 -11.59 -12.79
C LYS A 226 6.27 -11.12 -14.19
N GLU A 227 5.40 -10.44 -14.93
CA GLU A 227 5.64 -9.94 -16.28
C GLU A 227 5.92 -8.43 -16.29
N MET A 228 5.72 -7.74 -15.16
CA MET A 228 5.99 -6.32 -15.05
C MET A 228 7.48 -6.09 -14.80
N LYS A 229 8.02 -5.07 -15.47
CA LYS A 229 9.41 -4.65 -15.28
C LYS A 229 9.57 -4.09 -13.85
N PRO A 230 10.59 -4.49 -13.09
CA PRO A 230 10.89 -3.88 -11.80
C PRO A 230 11.17 -2.37 -11.95
N TYR A 231 10.61 -1.56 -11.06
CA TYR A 231 10.86 -0.13 -10.94
C TYR A 231 11.76 0.12 -9.74
N ASN A 232 12.72 1.03 -9.85
CA ASN A 232 13.57 1.40 -8.71
C ASN A 232 12.78 2.32 -7.76
N PRO A 233 12.45 1.90 -6.52
CA PRO A 233 11.65 2.72 -5.61
C PRO A 233 12.33 4.03 -5.20
N ALA A 234 13.66 4.11 -5.25
CA ALA A 234 14.40 5.34 -4.95
C ALA A 234 14.19 6.44 -6.00
N LYS A 235 13.62 6.10 -7.17
CA LYS A 235 13.25 7.08 -8.21
C LYS A 235 11.83 7.62 -8.05
N LEU A 236 11.07 7.15 -7.06
CA LEU A 236 9.74 7.69 -6.77
C LEU A 236 9.87 9.08 -6.18
N LYS A 237 9.12 10.03 -6.72
CA LYS A 237 9.15 11.42 -6.28
C LYS A 237 7.75 11.99 -6.08
N GLN A 238 7.69 13.21 -5.57
CA GLN A 238 6.43 13.94 -5.43
C GLN A 238 5.75 14.07 -6.79
N ASP A 239 4.41 14.00 -6.78
CA ASP A 239 3.50 14.03 -7.94
C ASP A 239 3.46 12.80 -8.84
N ASP A 240 4.35 11.81 -8.66
CA ASP A 240 4.19 10.52 -9.34
C ASP A 240 2.83 9.90 -9.01
N ILE A 241 2.16 9.29 -9.99
CA ILE A 241 0.90 8.59 -9.75
C ILE A 241 1.18 7.10 -9.68
N VAL A 242 0.75 6.50 -8.58
CA VAL A 242 0.97 5.08 -8.28
C VAL A 242 -0.36 4.38 -7.99
N LEU A 243 -0.41 3.10 -8.34
CA LEU A 243 -1.34 2.15 -7.74
C LEU A 243 -0.64 1.54 -6.51
N ALA A 244 -1.14 1.85 -5.33
CA ALA A 244 -0.67 1.26 -4.08
C ALA A 244 -1.47 -0.01 -3.77
N GLU A 245 -0.74 -1.12 -3.57
CA GLU A 245 -1.31 -2.37 -3.05
C GLU A 245 -1.06 -2.44 -1.55
N LEU A 246 -2.15 -2.48 -0.79
CA LEU A 246 -2.15 -2.28 0.65
C LEU A 246 -2.81 -3.45 1.35
N ARG A 247 -2.41 -3.73 2.58
CA ARG A 247 -3.16 -4.57 3.52
C ARG A 247 -3.66 -3.72 4.67
N VAL A 248 -4.88 -3.99 5.12
CA VAL A 248 -5.51 -3.28 6.23
C VAL A 248 -5.05 -3.90 7.54
N ARG A 249 -4.41 -3.13 8.41
CA ARG A 249 -3.73 -3.64 9.61
C ARG A 249 -4.11 -2.89 10.89
N LYS A 250 -4.36 -3.64 11.97
CA LYS A 250 -4.44 -3.13 13.35
C LYS A 250 -3.10 -2.56 13.81
N ARG A 251 -3.14 -1.38 14.37
CA ARG A 251 -2.03 -0.74 15.08
C ARG A 251 -2.46 -0.44 16.51
N HIS A 252 -1.86 -1.15 17.44
CA HIS A 252 -1.96 -0.83 18.86
C HIS A 252 -1.01 0.30 19.20
N GLU A 253 -1.42 1.16 20.12
CA GLU A 253 -0.59 2.25 20.62
C GLU A 253 0.30 1.73 21.76
N ALA A 254 1.53 2.24 21.85
CA ALA A 254 2.50 1.72 22.81
C ALA A 254 2.04 1.86 24.27
N HIS A 255 1.29 2.92 24.59
CA HIS A 255 0.79 3.18 25.94
C HIS A 255 -0.37 2.27 26.36
N THR A 256 -0.90 1.44 25.47
CA THR A 256 -1.97 0.47 25.77
C THR A 256 -1.44 -0.95 25.94
N SER A 257 -0.11 -1.11 26.08
CA SER A 257 0.57 -2.40 26.30
C SER A 257 0.06 -3.16 27.52
N ASP A 258 -0.45 -2.43 28.52
CA ASP A 258 -0.83 -3.00 29.81
C ASP A 258 -2.29 -3.50 29.80
N VAL A 259 -3.06 -3.16 28.76
CA VAL A 259 -4.43 -3.62 28.55
C VAL A 259 -4.39 -4.99 27.87
N GLU A 260 -5.28 -5.89 28.30
CA GLU A 260 -5.45 -7.21 27.69
C GLU A 260 -5.67 -7.10 26.17
N LYS A 261 -4.96 -7.92 25.39
CA LYS A 261 -4.94 -7.83 23.93
C LYS A 261 -6.34 -7.86 23.29
N ALA A 262 -7.28 -8.60 23.86
CA ALA A 262 -8.65 -8.73 23.37
C ALA A 262 -9.47 -7.43 23.50
N SER A 263 -9.22 -6.63 24.52
CA SER A 263 -9.91 -5.36 24.81
C SER A 263 -9.07 -4.13 24.47
N ARG A 264 -7.80 -4.32 24.09
CA ARG A 264 -6.87 -3.24 23.79
C ARG A 264 -7.34 -2.44 22.58
N PRO A 265 -7.52 -1.11 22.69
CA PRO A 265 -7.90 -0.29 21.56
C PRO A 265 -6.84 -0.34 20.46
N TYR A 266 -7.28 -0.17 19.23
CA TYR A 266 -6.40 -0.15 18.07
C TYR A 266 -6.95 0.76 16.97
N LYS A 267 -6.02 1.36 16.25
CA LYS A 267 -6.30 2.11 15.03
C LYS A 267 -6.06 1.23 13.83
N ILE A 268 -6.62 1.63 12.69
CA ILE A 268 -6.36 0.99 11.42
C ILE A 268 -5.29 1.77 10.66
N SER A 269 -4.42 1.02 10.01
CA SER A 269 -3.34 1.55 9.18
C SER A 269 -3.19 0.72 7.92
N PHE A 270 -2.62 1.31 6.89
CA PHE A 270 -2.30 0.60 5.65
C PHE A 270 -0.85 0.11 5.70
N GLN A 271 -0.68 -1.20 5.53
CA GLN A 271 0.63 -1.80 5.30
C GLN A 271 0.87 -1.86 3.80
N LEU A 272 1.97 -1.25 3.35
CA LEU A 272 2.37 -1.29 1.95
C LEU A 272 2.81 -2.71 1.57
N ASP A 273 2.31 -3.26 0.48
CA ASP A 273 2.74 -4.56 -0.05
C ASP A 273 3.51 -4.41 -1.37
N ALA A 274 2.94 -3.63 -2.31
CA ALA A 274 3.55 -3.33 -3.60
C ALA A 274 3.13 -1.97 -4.16
N LEU A 275 3.89 -1.47 -5.14
CA LEU A 275 3.57 -0.28 -5.92
C LEU A 275 3.66 -0.58 -7.42
N SER A 276 2.71 -0.05 -8.19
CA SER A 276 2.82 0.02 -9.64
C SER A 276 2.83 1.48 -10.08
N VAL A 277 3.90 1.95 -10.71
CA VAL A 277 4.05 3.32 -11.17
C VAL A 277 3.23 3.50 -12.44
N LEU A 278 2.22 4.35 -12.39
CA LEU A 278 1.30 4.58 -13.51
C LEU A 278 1.74 5.80 -14.32
N PHE A 279 2.27 6.82 -13.66
CA PHE A 279 2.73 8.06 -14.27
C PHE A 279 3.94 8.58 -13.49
N VAL A 280 5.00 8.94 -14.22
CA VAL A 280 6.18 9.60 -13.66
C VAL A 280 6.01 11.10 -13.89
N ALA A 281 5.97 11.87 -12.83
CA ALA A 281 5.87 13.31 -12.92
C ALA A 281 7.13 13.88 -13.61
N PRO A 282 7.01 15.00 -14.34
CA PRO A 282 8.18 15.72 -14.81
C PRO A 282 9.06 16.10 -13.60
N GLU A 283 10.38 16.22 -13.82
CA GLU A 283 11.22 16.86 -12.80
C GLU A 283 10.70 18.28 -12.63
N ARG A 284 10.36 18.64 -11.40
CA ARG A 284 10.18 20.04 -11.06
C ARG A 284 11.60 20.60 -11.10
N ASP A 285 11.87 21.53 -12.00
CA ASP A 285 13.04 22.38 -11.86
C ASP A 285 13.03 22.87 -10.41
N GLU A 286 14.10 22.62 -9.65
CA GLU A 286 14.19 23.04 -8.25
C GLU A 286 13.78 24.50 -8.19
N ASP A 287 12.57 24.72 -7.68
CA ASP A 287 11.81 25.93 -7.94
C ASP A 287 12.68 27.12 -7.57
N THR A 288 12.96 27.96 -8.57
CA THR A 288 13.65 29.24 -8.44
C THR A 288 13.07 29.96 -7.24
N GLY A 289 13.72 29.82 -6.09
CA GLY A 289 13.08 30.01 -4.79
C GLY A 289 12.34 31.34 -4.76
N VAL A 290 11.02 31.30 -4.94
CA VAL A 290 10.20 32.48 -4.77
C VAL A 290 10.34 32.79 -3.29
N PRO A 291 11.03 33.88 -2.92
CA PRO A 291 11.31 34.16 -1.53
C PRO A 291 9.97 34.32 -0.82
N ILE A 292 9.65 33.37 0.07
CA ILE A 292 8.48 33.47 0.94
C ILE A 292 8.82 34.56 1.96
N SER A 293 8.43 35.80 1.67
CA SER A 293 8.46 36.87 2.67
C SER A 293 7.25 36.68 3.60
N PHE A 294 7.52 36.47 4.88
CA PHE A 294 6.52 36.54 5.96
C PHE A 294 6.23 37.99 6.35
#